data_AF-A0AA39VVT9-F1
#
_entry.id   AF-A0AA39VVT9-F1
#
_cell.length_a   1.000
_cell.length_b   1.000
_cell.length_c   1.000
_cell.angle_alpha   90.00
_cell.angle_beta   90.00
_cell.angle_gamma   90.00
#
_symmetry.space_group_name_H-M   'P 1'
#
loop_
_entity.id
_entity.type
_entity.pdbx_description
1 polymer ?
#
loop_
_entity_poly.entity_id
_entity_poly.type
_entity_poly.pdbx_seq_one_letter_code
_entity_poly.pdbx_strand_id
1 'polypeptide(L)'
;MENHGVRPNCITFNSLIVKFCEIREIDKTEKWVKKMAEKGISPNLETHNTLINGYGRMGLFDRCFQILEEMEYHGMKPNVVSYGSLVNCLCKDGKLLEAEIVLRDMEDRGISS
;
A
#
# COMPACT_ATOMS: atom_id res chain seq x y z
N MET A 1 16.18 7.80 21.22
CA MET A 1 16.62 8.12 19.85
C MET A 1 15.91 9.40 19.44
N GLU A 2 16.19 10.51 20.14
CA GLU A 2 17.26 11.50 19.86
C GLU A 2 16.92 12.37 18.63
N ASN A 3 16.44 13.60 18.82
CA ASN A 3 17.23 14.84 19.06
C ASN A 3 18.27 15.21 17.98
N HIS A 4 17.94 14.97 16.71
CA HIS A 4 18.42 15.80 15.61
C HIS A 4 17.22 16.32 14.82
N GLY A 5 17.20 17.63 14.54
CA GLY A 5 16.12 18.38 13.89
C GLY A 5 15.91 18.04 12.41
N VAL A 6 16.06 16.77 12.03
CA VAL A 6 15.67 16.27 10.72
C VAL A 6 14.17 16.04 10.78
N ARG A 7 13.41 16.99 10.23
CA ARG A 7 11.95 16.87 10.10
C ARG A 7 11.69 15.60 9.29
N PRO A 8 11.07 14.55 9.88
CA PRO A 8 10.81 13.33 9.15
C PRO A 8 10.00 13.67 7.90
N ASN A 9 10.45 13.22 6.74
CA ASN A 9 9.76 13.41 5.46
C ASN A 9 9.10 12.09 5.03
N CYS A 10 8.42 12.07 3.88
CA CYS A 10 7.74 10.86 3.41
C CYS A 10 8.68 9.65 3.30
N ILE A 11 9.95 9.87 2.94
CA ILE A 11 10.95 8.82 2.79
C ILE A 11 11.22 8.13 4.13
N THR A 12 11.40 8.89 5.22
CA THR A 12 11.63 8.31 6.56
C THR A 12 10.45 7.45 7.01
N PHE A 13 9.22 7.91 6.80
CA PHE A 13 8.03 7.13 7.14
C PHE A 13 7.89 5.90 6.24
N ASN A 14 8.09 6.05 4.93
CA ASN A 14 8.03 4.94 3.98
C ASN A 14 9.03 3.84 4.33
N SER A 15 10.29 4.18 4.65
CA SER A 15 11.28 3.16 5.03
C SER A 15 10.87 2.37 6.28
N LEU A 16 10.27 3.04 7.28
CA LEU A 16 9.76 2.37 8.48
C LEU A 16 8.54 1.49 8.18
N ILE A 17 7.60 2.01 7.38
CA ILE A 17 6.41 1.27 6.94
C ILE A 17 6.81 0.02 6.16
N VAL A 18 7.71 0.14 5.17
CA VAL A 18 8.29 -0.99 4.42
C VAL A 18 8.85 -2.02 5.41
N LYS A 19 9.65 -1.57 6.38
CA LYS A 19 10.28 -2.48 7.33
C LYS A 19 9.26 -3.24 8.18
N PHE A 20 8.20 -2.58 8.65
CA PHE A 20 7.15 -3.23 9.44
C PHE A 20 6.28 -4.18 8.59
N CYS A 21 6.01 -3.83 7.33
CA CYS A 21 5.38 -4.74 6.36
C CYS A 21 6.23 -6.00 6.11
N GLU A 22 7.56 -5.86 5.97
CA GLU A 22 8.46 -7.01 5.78
C GLU A 22 8.44 -8.00 6.96
N ILE A 23 8.43 -7.48 8.19
CA ILE A 23 8.42 -8.31 9.40
C ILE A 23 6.99 -8.67 9.86
N ARG A 24 5.98 -8.34 9.05
CA ARG A 24 4.57 -8.69 9.26
C ARG A 24 3.99 -8.14 10.58
N GLU A 25 4.42 -6.95 10.99
CA GLU A 25 3.96 -6.27 12.21
C GLU A 25 2.84 -5.24 11.88
N ILE A 26 1.60 -5.72 11.74
CA ILE A 26 0.42 -4.92 11.33
C ILE A 26 0.24 -3.70 12.22
N ASP A 27 0.23 -3.90 13.54
CA ASP A 27 -0.04 -2.83 14.51
C ASP A 27 0.97 -1.70 14.39
N LYS A 28 2.23 -2.03 14.09
CA LYS A 28 3.27 -1.03 13.88
C LYS A 28 3.11 -0.35 12.53
N THR A 29 2.81 -1.08 11.46
CA THR A 29 2.50 -0.49 10.15
C THR A 29 1.38 0.55 10.26
N GLU A 30 0.23 0.17 10.80
CA GLU A 30 -0.94 1.04 11.00
C GLU A 30 -0.61 2.27 11.85
N LYS A 31 0.11 2.05 12.96
CA LYS A 31 0.54 3.14 13.85
C LYS A 31 1.42 4.16 13.12
N TRP A 32 2.33 3.70 12.25
CA TRP A 32 3.23 4.59 11.53
C TRP A 32 2.54 5.31 10.36
N VAL A 33 1.61 4.67 9.66
CA VAL A 33 0.74 5.32 8.66
C VAL A 33 -0.09 6.43 9.32
N LYS A 34 -0.73 6.14 10.45
CA LYS A 34 -1.49 7.15 11.20
C LYS A 34 -0.61 8.31 11.66
N LYS A 35 0.59 8.02 12.17
CA LYS A 35 1.54 9.05 12.61
C LYS A 35 2.03 9.93 11.47
N MET A 36 2.14 9.39 10.25
CA MET A 36 2.46 10.16 9.04
C MET A 36 1.37 11.20 8.76
N ALA A 37 0.10 10.78 8.79
CA ALA A 37 -1.06 11.66 8.64
C ALA A 37 -1.15 12.73 9.76
N GLU A 38 -0.96 12.35 11.03
CA GLU A 38 -0.94 13.27 12.18
C GLU A 38 0.16 14.35 12.07
N LYS A 39 1.24 14.07 11.34
CA LYS A 39 2.31 15.03 11.08
C LYS A 39 2.07 15.91 9.85
N GLY A 40 0.91 15.77 9.21
CA GLY A 40 0.55 16.51 7.99
C GLY A 40 1.37 16.09 6.78
N ILE A 41 1.89 14.86 6.78
CA ILE A 41 2.64 14.29 5.66
C ILE A 41 1.68 13.37 4.93
N SER A 42 1.30 13.74 3.71
CA SER A 42 0.40 12.91 2.90
C SER A 42 1.14 11.68 2.35
N PRO A 43 0.55 10.48 2.45
CA PRO A 43 1.00 9.31 1.71
C PRO A 43 1.10 9.61 0.21
N ASN A 44 2.17 9.16 -0.43
CA ASN A 44 2.33 9.28 -1.88
C ASN A 44 2.06 7.93 -2.56
N LEU A 45 2.18 7.88 -3.89
CA LEU A 45 1.98 6.65 -4.67
C LEU A 45 2.86 5.49 -4.18
N GLU A 46 4.10 5.77 -3.82
CA GLU A 46 5.04 4.78 -3.30
C GLU A 46 4.62 4.24 -1.92
N THR A 47 4.10 5.11 -1.04
CA THR A 47 3.54 4.71 0.26
C THR A 47 2.39 3.73 0.08
N HIS A 48 1.41 4.06 -0.78
CA HIS A 48 0.26 3.20 -1.02
C HIS A 48 0.66 1.86 -1.67
N ASN A 49 1.55 1.88 -2.66
CA ASN A 49 2.06 0.65 -3.29
C ASN A 49 2.77 -0.26 -2.28
N THR A 50 3.54 0.33 -1.37
CA THR A 50 4.19 -0.39 -0.28
C THR A 50 3.16 -1.05 0.63
N LEU A 51 2.11 -0.31 1.02
CA LEU A 51 1.06 -0.82 1.89
C LEU A 51 0.26 -1.93 1.22
N ILE A 52 -0.12 -1.80 -0.05
CA ILE A 52 -0.81 -2.84 -0.82
C ILE A 52 0.04 -4.12 -0.85
N ASN A 53 1.33 -4.02 -1.19
CA ASN A 53 2.22 -5.19 -1.22
C ASN A 53 2.40 -5.80 0.18
N GLY A 54 2.56 -4.96 1.20
CA GLY A 54 2.70 -5.41 2.59
C GLY A 54 1.47 -6.16 3.08
N TYR A 55 0.30 -5.53 3.00
CA TYR A 55 -0.97 -6.12 3.41
C TYR A 55 -1.35 -7.34 2.58
N GLY A 56 -1.08 -7.33 1.27
CA GLY A 56 -1.29 -8.48 0.39
C GLY A 56 -0.47 -9.70 0.82
N ARG A 57 0.81 -9.53 1.17
CA ARG A 57 1.65 -10.61 1.72
C ARG A 57 1.20 -11.10 3.10
N MET A 58 0.34 -10.34 3.77
CA MET A 58 -0.23 -10.67 5.07
C MET A 58 -1.64 -11.26 4.95
N GLY A 59 -2.19 -11.38 3.73
CA GLY A 59 -3.55 -11.85 3.48
C GLY A 59 -4.64 -10.82 3.81
N LEU A 60 -4.26 -9.57 4.07
CA LEU A 60 -5.18 -8.48 4.43
C LEU A 60 -5.72 -7.79 3.17
N PHE A 61 -6.41 -8.55 2.32
CA PHE A 61 -6.86 -8.06 1.02
C PHE A 61 -7.90 -6.93 1.13
N ASP A 62 -8.78 -6.96 2.13
CA ASP A 62 -9.72 -5.86 2.39
C ASP A 62 -9.01 -4.52 2.59
N ARG A 63 -7.85 -4.53 3.25
CA ARG A 63 -7.01 -3.32 3.39
C ARG A 63 -6.39 -2.89 2.07
N CYS A 64 -6.01 -3.85 1.21
CA CYS A 64 -5.49 -3.53 -0.11
C CYS A 64 -6.55 -2.82 -0.97
N PHE A 65 -7.79 -3.29 -0.94
CA PHE A 65 -8.91 -2.66 -1.65
C PHE A 65 -9.21 -1.26 -1.11
N GLN A 66 -9.24 -1.10 0.22
CA GLN A 66 -9.42 0.23 0.84
C GLN A 66 -8.35 1.23 0.40
N ILE A 67 -7.10 0.78 0.24
CA ILE A 67 -6.03 1.66 -0.25
C ILE A 67 -6.25 2.06 -1.72
N LEU A 68 -6.67 1.14 -2.59
CA LEU A 68 -6.99 1.48 -3.98
C LEU A 68 -8.11 2.54 -4.05
N GLU A 69 -9.15 2.39 -3.23
CA GLU A 69 -10.24 3.37 -3.10
C GLU A 69 -9.74 4.71 -2.55
N GLU A 70 -8.90 4.71 -1.50
CA GLU A 70 -8.30 5.91 -0.91
C GLU A 70 -7.46 6.70 -1.92
N MET A 71 -6.66 5.98 -2.73
CA MET A 71 -5.87 6.59 -3.80
C MET A 71 -6.78 7.34 -4.77
N GLU A 72 -7.83 6.69 -5.26
CA GLU A 72 -8.79 7.30 -6.20
C GLU A 72 -9.54 8.48 -5.60
N TYR A 73 -10.00 8.35 -4.36
CA TYR A 73 -10.67 9.41 -3.62
C TYR A 73 -9.78 10.65 -3.46
N HIS A 74 -8.47 10.46 -3.35
CA HIS A 74 -7.48 11.54 -3.29
C HIS A 74 -6.95 11.98 -4.67
N GLY A 75 -7.57 11.51 -5.76
CA GLY A 75 -7.17 11.87 -7.13
C GLY A 75 -5.84 11.26 -7.57
N MET A 76 -5.33 10.29 -6.81
CA MET A 76 -4.12 9.53 -7.12
C MET A 76 -4.50 8.27 -7.88
N LYS A 77 -4.04 8.14 -9.12
CA LYS A 77 -4.34 6.95 -9.93
C LYS A 77 -3.48 5.78 -9.47
N PRO A 78 -4.07 4.63 -9.08
CA PRO A 78 -3.31 3.40 -8.96
C PRO A 78 -2.68 3.04 -10.31
N ASN A 79 -1.56 2.33 -10.27
CA ASN A 79 -0.81 1.98 -11.47
C ASN A 79 -0.55 0.47 -11.55
N VAL A 80 0.19 0.05 -12.58
CA VAL A 80 0.58 -1.34 -12.81
C VAL A 80 1.25 -1.97 -11.58
N VAL A 81 1.99 -1.18 -10.79
CA VAL A 81 2.62 -1.69 -9.56
C VAL A 81 1.56 -1.92 -8.48
N SER A 82 0.64 -0.99 -8.26
CA SER A 82 -0.45 -1.13 -7.27
C SER A 82 -1.26 -2.41 -7.52
N TYR A 83 -1.78 -2.55 -8.75
CA TYR A 83 -2.61 -3.69 -9.14
C TYR A 83 -1.79 -4.98 -9.24
N GLY A 84 -0.62 -4.94 -9.87
CA GLY A 84 0.24 -6.11 -10.03
C GLY A 84 0.68 -6.72 -8.69
N SER A 85 0.95 -5.89 -7.69
CA SER A 85 1.23 -6.37 -6.33
C SER A 85 0.04 -7.12 -5.73
N LEU A 86 -1.18 -6.58 -5.85
CA LEU A 86 -2.39 -7.20 -5.33
C LEU A 86 -2.71 -8.52 -6.04
N VAL A 87 -2.70 -8.53 -7.37
CA VAL A 87 -2.93 -9.74 -8.19
C VAL A 87 -1.93 -10.83 -7.84
N ASN A 88 -0.64 -10.50 -7.76
CA ASN A 88 0.41 -11.45 -7.37
C ASN A 88 0.18 -12.04 -5.97
N CYS A 89 -0.25 -11.22 -5.00
CA CYS A 89 -0.54 -11.70 -3.65
C CYS A 89 -1.78 -12.62 -3.62
N LEU A 90 -2.86 -12.24 -4.31
CA LEU A 90 -4.07 -13.06 -4.43
C LEU A 90 -3.78 -14.42 -5.08
N CYS A 91 -3.00 -14.43 -6.17
CA CYS A 91 -2.57 -15.67 -6.82
C CYS A 91 -1.78 -16.59 -5.88
N LYS A 92 -0.84 -16.02 -5.11
CA LYS A 92 -0.03 -16.78 -4.13
C LYS A 92 -0.84 -17.34 -2.97
N ASP A 93 -1.94 -16.67 -2.61
CA ASP A 93 -2.88 -17.12 -1.58
C ASP A 93 -3.95 -18.10 -2.13
N GLY A 94 -3.93 -18.40 -3.44
CA GLY A 94 -4.89 -19.29 -4.10
C GLY A 94 -6.24 -18.63 -4.44
N LYS A 95 -6.36 -17.32 -4.26
CA LYS A 95 -7.57 -16.51 -4.52
C LYS A 95 -7.66 -16.09 -5.98
N LEU A 96 -7.74 -17.08 -6.87
CA LEU A 96 -7.64 -16.88 -8.32
C LEU A 96 -8.82 -16.10 -8.91
N LEU A 97 -10.03 -16.29 -8.38
CA LEU A 97 -11.22 -15.57 -8.85
C LEU A 97 -11.09 -14.08 -8.53
N GLU A 98 -10.69 -13.75 -7.31
CA GLU A 98 -10.43 -12.37 -6.89
C GLU A 98 -9.28 -11.75 -7.70
N ALA A 99 -8.21 -12.50 -7.95
CA ALA A 99 -7.10 -12.04 -8.78
C ALA A 99 -7.55 -11.68 -10.21
N GLU A 100 -8.42 -12.51 -10.81
CA GLU A 100 -8.96 -12.29 -12.14
C GLU A 100 -9.91 -11.07 -12.18
N ILE A 101 -10.72 -10.86 -11.12
CA ILE A 101 -11.55 -9.66 -10.98
C ILE A 101 -10.69 -8.40 -10.91
N VAL A 102 -9.63 -8.41 -10.10
CA VAL A 102 -8.70 -7.28 -9.96
C VAL A 102 -7.97 -6.99 -11.28
N LEU A 103 -7.58 -8.03 -12.01
CA LEU A 103 -6.94 -7.89 -13.31
C LEU A 103 -7.89 -7.26 -14.35
N ARG A 104 -9.15 -7.68 -14.39
CA ARG A 104 -10.16 -7.06 -15.26
C ARG A 104 -10.40 -5.59 -14.92
N ASP A 105 -10.53 -5.25 -13.63
CA ASP A 105 -10.68 -3.85 -13.21
C ASP A 105 -9.49 -2.99 -13.65
N MET A 106 -8.27 -3.53 -13.55
CA MET A 106 -7.05 -2.88 -14.05
C MET A 106 -7.11 -2.62 -15.57
N GLU A 107 -7.56 -3.61 -16.36
CA GLU A 107 -7.72 -3.51 -17.82
C GLU A 107 -8.80 -2.50 -18.23
N ASP A 108 -9.97 -2.55 -17.58
CA ASP A 108 -11.10 -1.63 -17.83
C ASP A 108 -10.72 -0.17 -17.57
N ARG A 109 -9.77 0.06 -16.65
CA ARG A 109 -9.20 1.38 -16.33
C ARG A 109 -8.08 1.80 -17.29
N GLY A 110 -7.76 0.97 -18.28
CA GLY A 110 -6.69 1.21 -19.25
C GLY A 110 -5.29 1.17 -18.65
N ILE A 111 -5.12 0.50 -17.50
CA ILE A 111 -3.83 0.35 -16.84
C ILE A 111 -3.25 -0.98 -17.33
N SER A 112 -2.54 -0.96 -18.45
CA SER A 112 -1.84 -2.14 -18.99
C SER A 112 -0.32 -1.94 -18.93
N SER A 113 0.44 -3.04 -18.83
CA SER A 113 1.90 -3.04 -18.98
C SER A 113 2.34 -2.75 -20.41
#